data_AF-A0A7Y4DQZ0-F1
#
_entry.id   AF-A0A7Y4DQZ0-F1
#
_cell.length_a   1.000
_cell.length_b   1.000
_cell.length_c   1.000
_cell.angle_alpha   90.00
_cell.angle_beta   90.00
_cell.angle_gamma   90.00
#
_symmetry.space_group_name_H-M   'P 1'
#
loop_
_entity.id
_entity.type
_entity.pdbx_description
1 polymer ?
#
loop_
_entity_poly.entity_id
_entity_poly.type
_entity_poly.pdbx_seq_one_letter_code
_entity_poly.pdbx_strand_id
1 'polypeptide(L)'
;MSKTVVISGHPNLAESYTNTLIIDTLETEMKDVTVRRLDTLYPDYKIDVEAEQAALIEADVIVLQFPFYWYSVPALLKKWIDDVMTFNFAYGPEGNKLKGKDFFLSFTVGGPKESYDPLNYNHFTIEQFIYPLQQTAYLANMNYHAPVYTHRMVYIPNVYNKLEEVQERAKDHASRLLGEIRKVTQSDEQIIRKFSNEWFEQMDSLSEQTDIFTESLSPDAVFKVPEGDFIGHAGFKDWYALLRSTFKPNCSHDIEQLEVKPLGSQYQVSLHVRVKADTYTDSTMEGQQVDFFVNETWLVSVDENTGVKIHEYEVLPLA
;
A
#
# COMPACT_ATOMS: atom_id res chain seq x y z
N MET A 1 -9.22 -5.42 3.00
CA MET A 1 -9.23 -4.42 1.91
C MET A 1 -8.01 -3.52 2.04
N SER A 2 -7.49 -2.97 0.95
CA SER A 2 -6.30 -2.11 0.97
C SER A 2 -6.63 -0.74 1.57
N LYS A 3 -5.84 -0.28 2.54
CA LYS A 3 -6.06 1.00 3.22
C LYS A 3 -5.42 2.13 2.43
N THR A 4 -6.18 3.16 2.10
CA THR A 4 -5.67 4.37 1.43
C THR A 4 -5.64 5.54 2.40
N VAL A 5 -4.53 6.28 2.45
CA VAL A 5 -4.46 7.57 3.12
C VAL A 5 -4.32 8.69 2.08
N VAL A 6 -5.19 9.69 2.18
CA VAL A 6 -5.14 10.91 1.36
C VAL A 6 -4.66 12.06 2.23
N ILE A 7 -3.49 12.60 1.93
CA ILE A 7 -2.96 13.81 2.56
C ILE A 7 -3.42 15.01 1.74
N SER A 8 -4.38 15.77 2.25
CA SER A 8 -4.84 17.01 1.61
C SER A 8 -3.93 18.17 1.98
N GLY A 9 -3.19 18.65 0.99
CA GLY A 9 -2.29 19.81 1.09
C GLY A 9 -2.93 21.15 0.78
N HIS A 10 -4.25 21.22 0.58
CA HIS A 10 -4.93 22.48 0.27
C HIS A 10 -4.88 23.43 1.48
N PRO A 11 -4.41 24.69 1.34
CA PRO A 11 -4.19 25.58 2.49
C PRO A 11 -5.47 26.18 3.09
N ASN A 12 -6.58 26.17 2.35
CA ASN A 12 -7.92 26.55 2.83
C ASN A 12 -8.98 25.72 2.11
N LEU A 13 -9.13 24.45 2.49
CA LEU A 13 -9.99 23.49 1.79
C LEU A 13 -11.47 23.92 1.82
N ALA A 14 -11.90 24.60 2.87
CA ALA A 14 -13.27 25.10 3.00
C ALA A 14 -13.71 26.04 1.86
N GLU A 15 -12.77 26.76 1.25
CA GLU A 15 -13.03 27.66 0.11
C GLU A 15 -12.72 27.03 -1.26
N SER A 16 -12.27 25.77 -1.29
CA SER A 16 -11.95 25.10 -2.54
C SER A 16 -13.20 24.63 -3.29
N TYR A 17 -13.33 25.03 -4.55
CA TYR A 17 -14.39 24.53 -5.44
C TYR A 17 -14.13 23.15 -6.06
N THR A 18 -12.86 22.69 -6.08
CA THR A 18 -12.45 21.49 -6.85
C THR A 18 -11.82 20.40 -5.99
N ASN A 19 -10.84 20.72 -5.14
CA ASN A 19 -10.17 19.73 -4.28
C ASN A 19 -11.13 19.10 -3.26
N THR A 20 -12.06 19.88 -2.69
CA THR A 20 -13.11 19.39 -1.80
C THR A 20 -13.99 18.34 -2.48
N LEU A 21 -14.45 18.62 -3.71
CA LEU A 21 -15.23 17.64 -4.48
C LEU A 21 -14.45 16.35 -4.77
N ILE A 22 -13.15 16.46 -5.07
CA ILE A 22 -12.31 15.30 -5.33
C ILE A 22 -12.21 14.44 -4.05
N ILE A 23 -11.89 15.06 -2.93
CA ILE A 23 -11.75 14.40 -1.63
C ILE A 23 -13.07 13.77 -1.18
N ASP A 24 -14.17 14.53 -1.23
CA ASP A 24 -15.51 14.04 -0.83
C ASP A 24 -15.94 12.84 -1.69
N THR A 25 -15.59 12.85 -2.98
CA THR A 25 -15.87 11.71 -3.87
C THR A 25 -15.06 10.47 -3.45
N LEU A 26 -13.77 10.62 -3.10
CA LEU A 26 -12.97 9.51 -2.57
C LEU A 26 -13.55 8.95 -1.27
N GLU A 27 -13.91 9.82 -0.32
CA GLU A 27 -14.52 9.44 0.97
C GLU A 27 -15.87 8.73 0.79
N THR A 28 -16.62 9.08 -0.26
CA THR A 28 -17.92 8.45 -0.56
C THR A 28 -17.76 7.10 -1.25
N GLU A 29 -16.81 6.98 -2.18
CA GLU A 29 -16.70 5.83 -3.09
C GLU A 29 -15.72 4.74 -2.59
N MET A 30 -14.92 5.04 -1.57
CA MET A 30 -13.95 4.11 -0.98
C MET A 30 -14.34 3.74 0.45
N LYS A 31 -14.33 2.44 0.76
CA LYS A 31 -14.63 1.94 2.11
C LYS A 31 -13.47 2.16 3.09
N ASP A 32 -12.24 1.98 2.62
CA ASP A 32 -11.03 2.01 3.45
C ASP A 32 -10.13 3.19 3.07
N VAL A 33 -10.68 4.41 3.12
CA VAL A 33 -9.94 5.65 2.92
C VAL A 33 -9.91 6.49 4.20
N THR A 34 -8.74 7.03 4.52
CA THR A 34 -8.56 8.02 5.59
C THR A 34 -8.05 9.31 4.97
N VAL A 35 -8.74 10.42 5.20
CA VAL A 35 -8.32 11.74 4.71
C VAL A 35 -7.73 12.57 5.85
N ARG A 36 -6.48 13.00 5.67
CA ARG A 36 -5.78 13.91 6.59
C ARG A 36 -5.76 15.31 5.99
N ARG A 37 -6.59 16.20 6.55
CA ARG A 37 -6.77 17.58 6.07
C ARG A 37 -5.80 18.51 6.80
N LEU A 38 -4.64 18.78 6.18
CA LEU A 38 -3.53 19.45 6.87
C LEU A 38 -3.87 20.87 7.33
N ASP A 39 -4.68 21.61 6.56
CA ASP A 39 -5.13 22.96 6.94
C ASP A 39 -5.93 22.99 8.24
N THR A 40 -6.70 21.93 8.50
CA THR A 40 -7.54 21.80 9.69
C THR A 40 -6.75 21.20 10.85
N LEU A 41 -5.91 20.19 10.58
CA LEU A 41 -5.09 19.53 11.60
C LEU A 41 -3.97 20.44 12.12
N TYR A 42 -3.38 21.24 11.24
CA TYR A 42 -2.17 22.03 11.54
C TYR A 42 -2.28 23.48 11.02
N PRO A 43 -3.29 24.25 11.45
CA PRO A 43 -3.47 25.64 11.02
C PRO A 43 -2.28 26.54 11.42
N ASP A 44 -1.52 26.13 12.44
CA ASP A 44 -0.33 26.82 12.95
C ASP A 44 1.00 26.21 12.47
N TYR A 45 0.95 25.29 11.49
CA TYR A 45 2.11 24.60 10.91
C TYR A 45 2.88 23.74 11.92
N LYS A 46 2.31 23.37 13.07
CA LYS A 46 2.96 22.43 14.01
C LYS A 46 2.53 21.00 13.71
N ILE A 47 3.25 20.33 12.81
CA ILE A 47 2.95 18.94 12.42
C ILE A 47 3.22 17.98 13.58
N ASP A 48 2.22 17.17 13.89
CA ASP A 48 2.39 16.01 14.79
C ASP A 48 2.98 14.85 13.98
N VAL A 49 4.31 14.74 14.02
CA VAL A 49 5.06 13.76 13.23
C VAL A 49 4.64 12.33 13.54
N GLU A 50 4.43 11.99 14.81
CA GLU A 50 4.08 10.62 15.22
C GLU A 50 2.70 10.23 14.69
N ALA A 51 1.71 11.13 14.78
CA ALA A 51 0.37 10.87 14.25
C ALA A 51 0.35 10.70 12.73
N GLU A 52 1.13 11.49 12.00
CA GLU A 52 1.24 11.38 10.54
C GLU A 52 1.98 10.10 10.12
N GLN A 53 3.09 9.77 10.79
CA GLN A 53 3.81 8.52 10.54
C GLN A 53 2.97 7.29 10.83
N ALA A 54 2.18 7.28 11.91
CA ALA A 54 1.24 6.20 12.22
C ALA A 54 0.22 6.00 11.09
N ALA A 55 -0.36 7.08 10.56
CA ALA A 55 -1.29 7.00 9.44
C ALA A 55 -0.63 6.47 8.15
N LEU A 56 0.64 6.82 7.89
CA LEU A 56 1.39 6.29 6.75
C LEU A 56 1.74 4.81 6.93
N ILE A 57 2.05 4.36 8.15
CA ILE A 57 2.33 2.95 8.46
C ILE A 57 1.09 2.10 8.16
N GLU A 58 -0.09 2.55 8.60
CA GLU A 58 -1.35 1.84 8.40
C GLU A 58 -1.82 1.78 6.95
N ALA A 59 -1.35 2.68 6.08
CA ALA A 59 -1.82 2.78 4.71
C ALA A 59 -1.01 1.89 3.75
N ASP A 60 -1.68 1.21 2.84
CA ASP A 60 -1.06 0.52 1.71
C ASP A 60 -0.82 1.49 0.53
N VAL A 61 -1.74 2.45 0.36
CA VAL A 61 -1.70 3.48 -0.69
C VAL A 61 -1.65 4.88 -0.06
N ILE A 62 -0.72 5.70 -0.53
CA ILE A 62 -0.55 7.09 -0.10
C ILE A 62 -0.85 8.02 -1.29
N VAL A 63 -1.78 8.95 -1.09
CA VAL A 63 -2.15 9.97 -2.08
C VAL A 63 -1.84 11.35 -1.53
N LEU A 64 -1.03 12.14 -2.24
CA LEU A 64 -0.93 13.58 -1.96
C LEU A 64 -1.93 14.33 -2.85
N GLN A 65 -2.97 14.91 -2.25
CA GLN A 65 -3.98 15.73 -2.94
C GLN A 65 -3.70 17.22 -2.72
N PHE A 66 -3.43 18.00 -3.76
CA PHE A 66 -3.13 19.43 -3.59
C PHE A 66 -3.44 20.31 -4.80
N PRO A 67 -3.63 21.63 -4.61
CA PRO A 67 -3.58 22.57 -5.72
C PRO A 67 -2.13 22.88 -6.11
N PHE A 68 -1.84 22.88 -7.42
CA PHE A 68 -0.51 23.15 -7.96
C PHE A 68 -0.19 24.64 -7.90
N TYR A 69 0.63 25.03 -6.92
CA TYR A 69 0.98 26.43 -6.63
C TYR A 69 2.43 26.69 -6.98
N TRP A 70 2.66 27.74 -7.78
CA TRP A 70 4.00 28.17 -8.19
C TRP A 70 4.91 27.02 -8.62
N TYR A 71 4.38 26.18 -9.50
CA TYR A 71 5.08 25.04 -10.07
C TYR A 71 5.44 23.93 -9.06
N SER A 72 4.76 23.90 -7.90
CA SER A 72 5.05 22.99 -6.81
C SER A 72 3.82 22.70 -5.93
N VAL A 73 4.06 22.19 -4.72
CA VAL A 73 3.08 21.95 -3.66
C VAL A 73 2.86 23.20 -2.79
N PRO A 74 1.72 23.32 -2.08
CA PRO A 74 1.53 24.34 -1.05
C PRO A 74 2.55 24.23 0.09
N ALA A 75 2.85 25.36 0.74
CA ALA A 75 3.89 25.44 1.77
C ALA A 75 3.66 24.48 2.95
N LEU A 76 2.41 24.33 3.40
CA LEU A 76 2.06 23.41 4.48
C LEU A 76 2.34 21.96 4.10
N LEU A 77 2.02 21.55 2.87
CA LEU A 77 2.33 20.20 2.38
C LEU A 77 3.84 20.00 2.25
N LYS A 78 4.59 21.02 1.80
CA LYS A 78 6.06 20.93 1.77
C LYS A 78 6.64 20.75 3.18
N LYS A 79 6.14 21.49 4.16
CA LYS A 79 6.55 21.33 5.56
C LYS A 79 6.21 19.94 6.10
N TRP A 80 5.01 19.43 5.80
CA TRP A 80 4.63 18.06 6.17
C TRP A 80 5.61 17.03 5.59
N ILE A 81 6.00 17.16 4.32
CA ILE A 81 7.01 16.28 3.71
C ILE A 81 8.33 16.35 4.49
N ASP A 82 8.79 17.57 4.80
CA ASP A 82 10.07 17.77 5.51
C ASP A 82 10.07 17.24 6.95
N ASP A 83 8.96 17.40 7.67
CA ASP A 83 8.85 17.00 9.07
C ASP A 83 8.57 15.49 9.22
N VAL A 84 7.78 14.89 8.32
CA VAL A 84 7.29 13.51 8.47
C VAL A 84 8.25 12.48 7.85
N MET A 85 8.89 12.81 6.72
CA MET A 85 9.79 11.91 5.98
C MET A 85 11.19 11.86 6.62
N THR A 86 11.27 11.41 7.86
CA THR A 86 12.49 11.46 8.69
C THR A 86 13.46 10.30 8.44
N PHE A 87 14.72 10.51 8.86
CA PHE A 87 15.75 9.47 8.88
C PHE A 87 15.34 8.30 9.78
N ASN A 88 15.63 7.07 9.36
CA ASN A 88 15.18 5.80 9.95
C ASN A 88 13.66 5.55 9.95
N PHE A 89 12.87 6.46 9.40
CA PHE A 89 11.46 6.21 9.08
C PHE A 89 11.26 6.00 7.57
N ALA A 90 11.51 7.04 6.79
CA ALA A 90 11.31 7.05 5.34
C ALA A 90 12.58 6.65 4.57
N TYR A 91 13.77 6.95 5.10
CA TYR A 91 15.05 6.66 4.45
C TYR A 91 16.15 6.39 5.49
N GLY A 92 17.31 5.91 5.05
CA GLY A 92 18.41 5.52 5.94
C GLY A 92 18.41 4.01 6.23
N PRO A 93 19.36 3.50 7.05
CA PRO A 93 19.55 2.06 7.25
C PRO A 93 18.30 1.32 7.76
N GLU A 94 17.48 1.97 8.59
CA GLU A 94 16.23 1.41 9.14
C GLU A 94 14.98 2.03 8.49
N GLY A 95 15.15 2.97 7.54
CA GLY A 95 14.07 3.74 6.93
C GLY A 95 13.32 2.95 5.87
N ASN A 96 12.56 1.95 6.29
CA ASN A 96 11.82 1.03 5.43
C ASN A 96 10.29 1.14 5.60
N LYS A 97 9.79 2.07 6.41
CA LYS A 97 8.36 2.13 6.78
C LYS A 97 7.44 2.46 5.61
N LEU A 98 7.97 3.06 4.56
CA LEU A 98 7.23 3.38 3.32
C LEU A 98 7.57 2.46 2.15
N LYS A 99 8.51 1.52 2.33
CA LYS A 99 8.98 0.64 1.26
C LYS A 99 7.81 -0.16 0.69
N GLY A 100 7.65 -0.14 -0.63
CA GLY A 100 6.65 -0.92 -1.36
C GLY A 100 5.22 -0.38 -1.27
N LYS A 101 4.96 0.71 -0.53
CA LYS A 101 3.64 1.36 -0.53
C LYS A 101 3.41 2.06 -1.88
N ASP A 102 2.18 2.01 -2.38
CA ASP A 102 1.81 2.67 -3.63
C ASP A 102 1.63 4.17 -3.40
N PHE A 103 2.22 4.99 -4.26
CA PHE A 103 2.25 6.44 -4.08
C PHE A 103 1.72 7.18 -5.32
N PHE A 104 0.69 7.99 -5.10
CA PHE A 104 0.06 8.83 -6.13
C PHE A 104 0.22 10.32 -5.79
N LEU A 105 0.55 11.09 -6.82
CA LEU A 105 0.35 12.54 -6.81
C LEU A 105 -0.98 12.84 -7.50
N SER A 106 -1.85 13.56 -6.79
CA SER A 106 -3.15 13.98 -7.29
C SER A 106 -3.31 15.49 -7.15
N PHE A 107 -3.40 16.23 -8.26
CA PHE A 107 -3.41 17.69 -8.15
C PHE A 107 -4.18 18.45 -9.21
N THR A 108 -4.68 19.62 -8.81
CA THR A 108 -5.43 20.52 -9.68
C THR A 108 -4.52 21.62 -10.22
N VAL A 109 -4.52 21.81 -11.54
CA VAL A 109 -3.68 22.79 -12.25
C VAL A 109 -4.53 23.94 -12.77
N GLY A 110 -4.14 25.17 -12.46
CA GLY A 110 -4.88 26.35 -12.89
C GLY A 110 -4.80 26.63 -14.39
N GLY A 111 -3.60 26.54 -14.96
CA GLY A 111 -3.34 26.82 -16.36
C GLY A 111 -3.86 25.75 -17.33
N PRO A 112 -4.02 26.09 -18.62
CA PRO A 112 -4.44 25.15 -19.64
C PRO A 112 -3.32 24.19 -20.06
N LYS A 113 -3.66 22.99 -20.56
CA LYS A 113 -2.69 21.92 -20.87
C LYS A 113 -1.60 22.37 -21.84
N GLU A 114 -2.00 23.05 -22.90
CA GLU A 114 -1.15 23.57 -23.97
C GLU A 114 -0.08 24.56 -23.49
N SER A 115 -0.23 25.15 -22.30
CA SER A 115 0.79 26.05 -21.75
C SER A 115 2.02 25.33 -21.18
N TYR A 116 1.92 24.03 -20.88
CA TYR A 116 2.98 23.21 -20.27
C TYR A 116 3.74 22.43 -21.32
N ASP A 117 4.50 23.17 -22.14
CA ASP A 117 5.30 22.64 -23.23
C ASP A 117 6.61 23.43 -23.33
N PRO A 118 7.75 22.82 -23.73
CA PRO A 118 9.03 23.51 -23.90
C PRO A 118 9.00 24.78 -24.76
N LEU A 119 8.06 24.85 -25.70
CA LEU A 119 7.92 25.98 -26.63
C LEU A 119 6.82 26.97 -26.22
N ASN A 120 6.08 26.71 -25.14
CA ASN A 120 4.96 27.55 -24.68
C ASN A 120 5.25 28.21 -23.32
N TYR A 121 4.23 28.87 -22.76
CA TYR A 121 4.33 29.81 -21.63
C TYR A 121 5.03 29.27 -20.38
N ASN A 122 4.84 27.99 -20.01
CA ASN A 122 5.42 27.43 -18.80
C ASN A 122 6.76 26.70 -19.05
N HIS A 123 7.24 26.59 -20.28
CA HIS A 123 8.57 26.07 -20.66
C HIS A 123 8.91 24.62 -20.27
N PHE A 124 8.05 23.92 -19.55
CA PHE A 124 8.23 22.53 -19.12
C PHE A 124 6.89 21.81 -19.07
N THR A 125 6.92 20.48 -19.19
CA THR A 125 5.74 19.65 -18.95
C THR A 125 5.43 19.60 -17.45
N ILE A 126 4.20 19.19 -17.11
CA ILE A 126 3.79 19.02 -15.71
C ILE A 126 4.69 18.00 -14.99
N GLU A 127 5.04 16.90 -15.67
CA GLU A 127 5.87 15.82 -15.14
C GLU A 127 7.27 16.33 -14.76
N GLN A 128 7.84 17.22 -15.56
CA GLN A 128 9.15 17.81 -15.25
C GLN A 128 9.13 18.65 -13.98
N PHE A 129 8.03 19.36 -13.71
CA PHE A 129 7.91 20.17 -12.49
C PHE A 129 7.78 19.34 -11.21
N ILE A 130 7.31 18.09 -11.30
CA ILE A 130 7.09 17.22 -10.14
C ILE A 130 8.21 16.20 -9.92
N TYR A 131 9.31 16.24 -10.70
CA TYR A 131 10.47 15.36 -10.48
C TYR A 131 10.99 15.36 -9.04
N PRO A 132 11.02 16.49 -8.28
CA PRO A 132 11.41 16.43 -6.88
C PRO A 132 10.51 15.54 -6.01
N LEU A 133 9.19 15.51 -6.29
CA LEU A 133 8.24 14.68 -5.57
C LEU A 133 8.36 13.20 -5.97
N GLN A 134 8.56 12.94 -7.27
CA GLN A 134 8.87 11.59 -7.77
C GLN A 134 10.16 11.05 -7.15
N GLN A 135 11.21 11.87 -7.06
CA GLN A 135 12.47 11.51 -6.42
C GLN A 135 12.30 11.26 -4.90
N THR A 136 11.41 11.98 -4.24
CA THR A 136 11.06 11.74 -2.83
C THR A 136 10.47 10.34 -2.65
N ALA A 137 9.57 9.91 -3.54
CA ALA A 137 9.01 8.56 -3.51
C ALA A 137 10.08 7.47 -3.73
N TYR A 138 10.99 7.69 -4.67
CA TYR A 138 12.10 6.76 -4.92
C TYR A 138 13.07 6.65 -3.75
N LEU A 139 13.41 7.78 -3.10
CA LEU A 139 14.26 7.76 -1.91
C LEU A 139 13.62 6.95 -0.77
N ALA A 140 12.28 7.04 -0.66
CA ALA A 140 11.50 6.28 0.32
C ALA A 140 11.16 4.84 -0.10
N ASN A 141 11.67 4.38 -1.24
CA ASN A 141 11.39 3.06 -1.83
C ASN A 141 9.89 2.77 -2.04
N MET A 142 9.08 3.80 -2.31
CA MET A 142 7.66 3.65 -2.66
C MET A 142 7.49 3.30 -4.15
N ASN A 143 6.37 2.65 -4.46
CA ASN A 143 5.95 2.41 -5.85
C ASN A 143 5.29 3.68 -6.39
N TYR A 144 6.09 4.52 -7.06
CA TYR A 144 5.57 5.74 -7.69
C TYR A 144 4.72 5.41 -8.91
N HIS A 145 3.46 5.86 -8.90
CA HIS A 145 2.54 5.74 -10.04
C HIS A 145 2.46 7.04 -10.84
N ALA A 146 1.96 6.94 -12.08
CA ALA A 146 1.73 8.11 -12.92
C ALA A 146 0.81 9.12 -12.20
N PRO A 147 1.13 10.43 -12.23
CA PRO A 147 0.36 11.44 -11.51
C PRO A 147 -1.02 11.63 -12.13
N VAL A 148 -2.03 11.88 -11.31
CA VAL A 148 -3.36 12.26 -11.75
C VAL A 148 -3.49 13.78 -11.60
N TYR A 149 -3.51 14.50 -12.71
CA TYR A 149 -3.68 15.96 -12.66
C TYR A 149 -4.70 16.46 -13.67
N THR A 150 -5.23 17.66 -13.45
CA THR A 150 -6.22 18.24 -14.36
C THR A 150 -6.11 19.74 -14.47
N HIS A 151 -6.10 20.21 -15.71
CA HIS A 151 -5.94 21.61 -16.10
C HIS A 151 -7.23 22.42 -16.00
N ARG A 152 -7.09 23.74 -16.10
CA ARG A 152 -8.21 24.70 -16.11
C ARG A 152 -9.09 24.59 -14.86
N MET A 153 -8.47 24.39 -13.69
CA MET A 153 -9.18 24.22 -12.41
C MET A 153 -9.42 25.52 -11.63
N VAL A 154 -8.94 26.66 -12.12
CA VAL A 154 -9.21 27.97 -11.51
C VAL A 154 -10.62 28.42 -11.89
N TYR A 155 -11.41 28.81 -10.90
CA TYR A 155 -12.67 29.53 -11.10
C TYR A 155 -12.54 30.93 -10.51
N ILE A 156 -12.83 31.95 -11.32
CA ILE A 156 -12.96 33.33 -10.86
C ILE A 156 -14.32 33.84 -11.38
N PRO A 157 -15.27 34.20 -10.50
CA PRO A 157 -16.60 34.63 -10.90
C PRO A 157 -16.54 35.70 -11.99
N ASN A 158 -17.20 35.46 -13.11
CA ASN A 158 -17.27 36.35 -14.28
C ASN A 158 -15.93 36.68 -14.97
N VAL A 159 -14.84 35.99 -14.64
CA VAL A 159 -13.51 36.26 -15.19
C VAL A 159 -12.91 35.02 -15.86
N TYR A 160 -12.94 33.86 -15.19
CA TYR A 160 -12.22 32.68 -15.67
C TYR A 160 -12.93 31.38 -15.30
N ASN A 161 -13.24 30.59 -16.34
CA ASN A 161 -14.08 29.37 -16.30
C ASN A 161 -15.47 29.58 -15.68
N LYS A 162 -16.37 28.62 -15.90
CA LYS A 162 -17.64 28.52 -15.15
C LYS A 162 -17.48 27.57 -13.98
N LEU A 163 -18.25 27.81 -12.91
CA LEU A 163 -18.19 26.99 -11.71
C LEU A 163 -18.57 25.54 -12.03
N GLU A 164 -19.64 25.34 -12.79
CA GLU A 164 -20.13 24.01 -13.15
C GLU A 164 -19.08 23.22 -13.94
N GLU A 165 -18.38 23.89 -14.87
CA GLU A 165 -17.34 23.27 -15.70
C GLU A 165 -16.11 22.85 -14.88
N VAL A 166 -15.68 23.65 -13.90
CA VAL A 166 -14.56 23.24 -13.03
C VAL A 166 -14.96 22.11 -12.08
N GLN A 167 -16.21 22.09 -11.62
CA GLN A 167 -16.73 21.03 -10.76
C GLN A 167 -16.93 19.72 -11.52
N GLU A 168 -17.35 19.77 -12.80
CA GLU A 168 -17.41 18.60 -13.67
C GLU A 168 -16.02 18.01 -13.90
N ARG A 169 -15.01 18.86 -14.19
CA ARG A 169 -13.61 18.42 -14.29
C ARG A 169 -13.10 17.82 -12.98
N ALA A 170 -13.53 18.33 -11.82
CA ALA A 170 -13.17 17.78 -10.52
C ALA A 170 -13.75 16.39 -10.30
N LYS A 171 -14.99 16.14 -10.72
CA LYS A 171 -15.62 14.81 -10.66
C LYS A 171 -14.93 13.80 -11.59
N ASP A 172 -14.62 14.21 -12.82
CA ASP A 172 -13.82 13.39 -13.75
C ASP A 172 -12.44 13.06 -13.17
N HIS A 173 -11.76 14.05 -12.58
CA HIS A 173 -10.49 13.85 -11.90
C HIS A 173 -10.59 12.83 -10.79
N ALA A 174 -11.58 12.94 -9.91
CA ALA A 174 -11.82 11.98 -8.84
C ALA A 174 -12.06 10.56 -9.39
N SER A 175 -12.84 10.46 -10.47
CA SER A 175 -13.16 9.18 -11.11
C SER A 175 -11.92 8.50 -11.70
N ARG A 176 -11.03 9.27 -12.33
CA ARG A 176 -9.73 8.78 -12.82
C ARG A 176 -8.82 8.36 -11.68
N LEU A 177 -8.71 9.17 -10.63
CA LEU A 177 -7.92 8.82 -9.45
C LEU A 177 -8.41 7.52 -8.79
N LEU A 178 -9.73 7.37 -8.60
CA LEU A 178 -10.33 6.13 -8.13
C LEU A 178 -9.99 4.95 -9.02
N GLY A 179 -10.04 5.13 -10.35
CA GLY A 179 -9.65 4.11 -11.31
C GLY A 179 -8.20 3.66 -11.13
N GLU A 180 -7.25 4.60 -11.01
CA GLU A 180 -5.84 4.27 -10.80
C GLU A 180 -5.58 3.61 -9.42
N ILE A 181 -6.22 4.09 -8.35
CA ILE A 181 -6.14 3.46 -7.03
C ILE A 181 -6.73 2.03 -7.09
N ARG A 182 -7.87 1.82 -7.76
CA ARG A 182 -8.49 0.50 -7.90
C ARG A 182 -7.57 -0.48 -8.65
N LYS A 183 -6.85 -0.04 -9.67
CA LYS A 183 -5.89 -0.91 -10.38
C LYS A 183 -4.83 -1.49 -9.44
N VAL A 184 -4.35 -0.71 -8.47
CA VAL A 184 -3.33 -1.20 -7.52
C VAL A 184 -3.96 -1.94 -6.36
N THR A 185 -5.07 -1.45 -5.81
CA THR A 185 -5.74 -2.05 -4.64
C THR A 185 -6.58 -3.29 -4.93
N GLN A 186 -6.99 -3.51 -6.18
CA GLN A 186 -7.89 -4.60 -6.61
C GLN A 186 -7.24 -5.52 -7.66
N SER A 187 -5.93 -5.41 -7.91
CA SER A 187 -5.26 -6.43 -8.72
C SER A 187 -5.11 -7.72 -7.92
N ASP A 188 -5.34 -8.86 -8.57
CA ASP A 188 -5.14 -10.17 -7.95
C ASP A 188 -3.72 -10.31 -7.37
N GLU A 189 -2.70 -9.77 -8.06
CA GLU A 189 -1.33 -9.74 -7.56
C GLU A 189 -1.22 -9.02 -6.21
N GLN A 190 -1.83 -7.84 -6.05
CA GLN A 190 -1.74 -7.10 -4.79
C GLN A 190 -2.61 -7.72 -3.70
N ILE A 191 -3.76 -8.29 -4.06
CA ILE A 191 -4.59 -9.08 -3.15
C ILE A 191 -3.78 -10.26 -2.61
N ILE A 192 -3.03 -10.96 -3.47
CA ILE A 192 -2.15 -12.07 -3.10
C ILE A 192 -0.98 -11.59 -2.24
N ARG A 193 -0.30 -10.50 -2.61
CA ARG A 193 0.82 -9.95 -1.82
C ARG A 193 0.38 -9.59 -0.40
N LYS A 194 -0.77 -8.93 -0.27
CA LYS A 194 -1.34 -8.59 1.04
C LYS A 194 -1.68 -9.85 1.82
N PHE A 195 -2.38 -10.78 1.18
CA PHE A 195 -2.71 -12.07 1.77
C PHE A 195 -1.47 -12.83 2.27
N SER A 196 -0.37 -12.88 1.52
CA SER A 196 0.86 -13.54 1.95
C SER A 196 1.47 -12.94 3.20
N ASN A 197 1.46 -11.60 3.34
CA ASN A 197 1.95 -10.95 4.56
C ASN A 197 1.04 -11.26 5.75
N GLU A 198 -0.28 -11.11 5.58
CA GLU A 198 -1.27 -11.40 6.63
C GLU A 198 -1.23 -12.87 7.05
N TRP A 199 -1.03 -13.80 6.11
CA TRP A 199 -0.86 -15.23 6.39
C TRP A 199 0.30 -15.48 7.35
N PHE A 200 1.46 -14.88 7.08
CA PHE A 200 2.64 -15.03 7.93
C PHE A 200 2.50 -14.32 9.28
N GLU A 201 1.92 -13.12 9.32
CA GLU A 201 1.63 -12.44 10.60
C GLU A 201 0.74 -13.30 11.51
N GLN A 202 -0.24 -14.00 10.94
CA GLN A 202 -1.07 -14.95 11.69
C GLN A 202 -0.27 -16.18 12.10
N MET A 203 0.55 -16.75 11.22
CA MET A 203 1.43 -17.90 11.54
C MET A 203 2.40 -17.56 12.68
N ASP A 204 2.94 -16.34 12.72
CA ASP A 204 3.87 -15.85 13.73
C ASP A 204 3.29 -15.86 15.15
N SER A 205 1.96 -15.71 15.26
CA SER A 205 1.25 -15.80 16.53
C SER A 205 1.20 -17.21 17.11
N LEU A 206 1.28 -18.25 16.26
CA LEU A 206 1.10 -19.65 16.61
C LEU A 206 -0.14 -19.91 17.51
N SER A 207 -1.26 -19.24 17.20
CA SER A 207 -2.54 -19.38 17.91
C SER A 207 -3.11 -20.80 17.85
N GLU A 208 -3.90 -21.20 18.85
CA GLU A 208 -4.69 -22.45 18.83
C GLU A 208 -5.81 -22.44 17.79
N GLN A 209 -6.29 -21.26 17.41
CA GLN A 209 -7.38 -21.11 16.48
C GLN A 209 -6.87 -21.23 15.04
N THR A 210 -7.26 -22.32 14.37
CA THR A 210 -6.86 -22.59 12.98
C THR A 210 -7.87 -22.12 11.94
N ASP A 211 -9.05 -21.67 12.37
CA ASP A 211 -10.17 -21.40 11.47
C ASP A 211 -9.81 -20.33 10.43
N ILE A 212 -9.09 -19.29 10.88
CA ILE A 212 -8.58 -18.21 10.02
C ILE A 212 -7.73 -18.71 8.85
N PHE A 213 -6.94 -19.78 9.06
CA PHE A 213 -6.16 -20.38 7.99
C PHE A 213 -7.02 -21.24 7.10
N THR A 214 -7.84 -22.13 7.68
CA THR A 214 -8.68 -23.05 6.89
C THR A 214 -9.71 -22.33 6.02
N GLU A 215 -10.15 -21.14 6.43
CA GLU A 215 -10.97 -20.24 5.60
C GLU A 215 -10.23 -19.77 4.34
N SER A 216 -8.91 -19.78 4.31
CA SER A 216 -8.08 -19.41 3.15
C SER A 216 -7.48 -20.62 2.42
N LEU A 217 -7.90 -21.85 2.75
CA LEU A 217 -7.45 -23.07 2.09
C LEU A 217 -8.56 -23.67 1.23
N SER A 218 -8.22 -24.19 0.06
CA SER A 218 -9.13 -25.06 -0.67
C SER A 218 -9.41 -26.33 0.16
N PRO A 219 -10.58 -26.97 0.01
CA PRO A 219 -10.91 -28.18 0.78
C PRO A 219 -9.90 -29.32 0.61
N ASP A 220 -9.25 -29.36 -0.55
CA ASP A 220 -8.28 -30.34 -1.01
C ASP A 220 -6.84 -29.82 -1.04
N ALA A 221 -6.55 -28.71 -0.34
CA ALA A 221 -5.24 -28.07 -0.35
C ALA A 221 -4.12 -29.06 0.00
N VAL A 222 -3.02 -29.01 -0.75
CA VAL A 222 -1.87 -29.92 -0.58
C VAL A 222 -0.69 -29.15 0.00
N PHE A 223 -0.16 -29.63 1.12
CA PHE A 223 1.02 -29.08 1.77
C PHE A 223 2.18 -30.05 1.58
N LYS A 224 3.25 -29.58 0.93
CA LYS A 224 4.50 -30.33 0.71
C LYS A 224 5.60 -29.62 1.51
N VAL A 225 5.86 -30.12 2.71
CA VAL A 225 6.72 -29.45 3.69
C VAL A 225 7.81 -30.40 4.18
N PRO A 226 8.89 -29.93 4.83
CA PRO A 226 9.98 -30.79 5.28
C PRO A 226 9.54 -31.97 6.16
N GLU A 227 8.47 -31.78 6.93
CA GLU A 227 7.92 -32.79 7.84
C GLU A 227 7.08 -33.86 7.12
N GLY A 228 6.73 -33.65 5.84
CA GLY A 228 5.98 -34.58 5.00
C GLY A 228 4.89 -33.92 4.17
N ASP A 229 4.02 -34.75 3.59
CA ASP A 229 2.88 -34.31 2.79
C ASP A 229 1.59 -34.34 3.61
N PHE A 230 0.83 -33.24 3.60
CA PHE A 230 -0.44 -33.11 4.31
C PHE A 230 -1.54 -32.66 3.35
N ILE A 231 -2.76 -33.19 3.52
CA ILE A 231 -3.87 -32.99 2.58
C ILE A 231 -5.11 -32.46 3.28
N GLY A 232 -5.70 -31.42 2.68
CA GLY A 232 -6.92 -30.77 3.12
C GLY A 232 -6.80 -30.09 4.48
N HIS A 233 -7.93 -29.63 4.99
CA HIS A 233 -7.97 -28.90 6.26
C HIS A 233 -7.53 -29.73 7.47
N ALA A 234 -7.78 -31.06 7.45
CA ALA A 234 -7.32 -31.95 8.51
C ALA A 234 -5.79 -32.09 8.50
N GLY A 235 -5.20 -32.32 7.32
CA GLY A 235 -3.75 -32.39 7.18
C GLY A 235 -3.06 -31.08 7.58
N PHE A 236 -3.62 -29.93 7.18
CA PHE A 236 -3.10 -28.63 7.63
C PHE A 236 -3.09 -28.52 9.17
N LYS A 237 -4.17 -28.92 9.84
CA LYS A 237 -4.25 -28.86 11.31
C LYS A 237 -3.20 -29.76 11.98
N ASP A 238 -2.93 -30.93 11.41
CA ASP A 238 -1.89 -31.83 11.91
C ASP A 238 -0.49 -31.23 11.74
N TRP A 239 -0.19 -30.67 10.56
CA TRP A 239 1.08 -29.97 10.31
C TRP A 239 1.25 -28.76 11.22
N TYR A 240 0.23 -27.92 11.35
CA TYR A 240 0.28 -26.73 12.18
C TYR A 240 0.44 -27.08 13.67
N ALA A 241 -0.14 -28.18 14.15
CA ALA A 241 0.11 -28.68 15.50
C ALA A 241 1.58 -29.09 15.72
N LEU A 242 2.26 -29.63 14.70
CA LEU A 242 3.68 -29.95 14.75
C LEU A 242 4.56 -28.69 14.79
N LEU A 243 4.21 -27.65 14.03
CA LEU A 243 4.88 -26.35 14.14
C LEU A 243 4.75 -25.80 15.56
N ARG A 244 3.55 -25.88 16.15
CA ARG A 244 3.27 -25.36 17.49
C ARG A 244 3.89 -26.17 18.63
N SER A 245 4.21 -27.45 18.42
CA SER A 245 5.00 -28.23 19.37
C SER A 245 6.51 -27.97 19.25
N THR A 246 6.95 -27.39 18.13
CA THR A 246 8.35 -27.10 17.86
C THR A 246 8.73 -25.67 18.23
N PHE A 247 7.97 -24.70 17.72
CA PHE A 247 8.25 -23.27 17.82
C PHE A 247 7.39 -22.59 18.89
N LYS A 248 7.98 -21.61 19.57
CA LYS A 248 7.28 -20.73 20.51
C LYS A 248 6.55 -19.60 19.77
N PRO A 249 5.42 -19.11 20.31
CA PRO A 249 4.73 -17.93 19.78
C PRO A 249 5.65 -16.69 19.70
N ASN A 250 5.29 -15.76 18.82
CA ASN A 250 6.08 -14.57 18.47
C ASN A 250 7.37 -14.94 17.71
N CYS A 251 7.29 -15.92 16.82
CA CYS A 251 8.28 -16.05 15.76
C CYS A 251 8.10 -14.93 14.72
N SER A 252 8.97 -14.90 13.73
CA SER A 252 8.96 -13.89 12.69
C SER A 252 9.26 -14.54 11.34
N HIS A 253 8.36 -14.29 10.38
CA HIS A 253 8.55 -14.57 8.97
C HIS A 253 8.74 -13.25 8.21
N ASP A 254 9.98 -12.93 7.84
CA ASP A 254 10.30 -11.74 7.05
C ASP A 254 10.32 -12.12 5.55
N ILE A 255 9.32 -11.66 4.78
CA ILE A 255 9.33 -11.86 3.31
C ILE A 255 10.37 -10.94 2.67
N GLU A 256 11.50 -11.50 2.25
CA GLU A 256 12.56 -10.73 1.57
C GLU A 256 12.27 -10.52 0.08
N GLN A 257 11.65 -11.50 -0.56
CA GLN A 257 11.21 -11.43 -1.95
C GLN A 257 9.86 -12.14 -2.13
N LEU A 258 9.00 -11.55 -2.96
CA LEU A 258 7.72 -12.11 -3.34
C LEU A 258 7.46 -11.81 -4.82
N GLU A 259 7.28 -12.86 -5.61
CA GLU A 259 6.87 -12.78 -7.01
C GLU A 259 5.53 -13.48 -7.21
N VAL A 260 4.60 -12.83 -7.91
CA VAL A 260 3.32 -13.42 -8.30
C VAL A 260 3.31 -13.57 -9.81
N LYS A 261 3.07 -14.79 -10.30
CA LYS A 261 2.99 -15.10 -11.73
C LYS A 261 1.62 -15.69 -12.07
N PRO A 262 0.90 -15.18 -13.07
CA PRO A 262 -0.33 -15.80 -13.52
C PRO A 262 -0.05 -17.20 -14.11
N LEU A 263 -0.87 -18.17 -13.73
CA LEU A 263 -0.83 -19.55 -14.19
C LEU A 263 -2.26 -20.05 -14.49
N GLY A 264 -2.71 -19.83 -15.73
CA GLY A 264 -4.09 -20.15 -16.11
C GLY A 264 -5.09 -19.23 -15.39
N SER A 265 -6.03 -19.82 -14.64
CA SER A 265 -6.99 -19.11 -13.77
C SER A 265 -6.50 -18.96 -12.33
N GLN A 266 -5.25 -19.35 -12.06
CA GLN A 266 -4.61 -19.31 -10.75
C GLN A 266 -3.32 -18.47 -10.85
N TYR A 267 -2.63 -18.35 -9.73
CA TYR A 267 -1.37 -17.66 -9.60
C TYR A 267 -0.37 -18.55 -8.88
N GLN A 268 0.85 -18.60 -9.41
CA GLN A 268 1.99 -19.13 -8.69
C GLN A 268 2.62 -17.99 -7.89
N VAL A 269 2.75 -18.17 -6.58
CA VAL A 269 3.44 -17.25 -5.68
C VAL A 269 4.77 -17.87 -5.30
N SER A 270 5.86 -17.17 -5.55
CA SER A 270 7.20 -17.60 -5.15
C SER A 270 7.74 -16.64 -4.10
N LEU A 271 8.07 -17.18 -2.93
CA LEU A 271 8.49 -16.41 -1.77
C LEU A 271 9.89 -16.83 -1.33
N HIS A 272 10.70 -15.85 -0.94
CA HIS A 272 11.93 -16.05 -0.20
C HIS A 272 11.73 -15.43 1.19
N VAL A 273 11.71 -16.29 2.21
CA VAL A 273 11.29 -15.90 3.56
C VAL A 273 12.40 -16.23 4.54
N ARG A 274 12.74 -15.26 5.39
CA ARG A 274 13.64 -15.49 6.53
C ARG A 274 12.79 -15.79 7.76
N VAL A 275 13.05 -16.93 8.39
CA VAL A 275 12.32 -17.40 9.56
C VAL A 275 13.21 -17.26 10.78
N LYS A 276 12.70 -16.58 11.81
CA LYS A 276 13.34 -16.46 13.13
C LYS A 276 12.38 -16.97 14.20
N ALA A 277 12.83 -17.92 15.01
CA ALA A 277 11.98 -18.47 16.07
C ALA A 277 12.80 -18.99 17.24
N ASP A 278 12.21 -18.95 18.43
CA ASP A 278 12.66 -19.74 19.57
C ASP A 278 11.93 -21.08 19.57
N THR A 279 12.61 -22.15 19.96
CA THR A 279 12.01 -23.50 20.04
C THR A 279 11.79 -23.94 21.48
N TYR A 280 10.94 -24.95 21.69
CA TYR A 280 10.79 -25.59 22.99
C TYR A 280 11.95 -26.57 23.27
N THR A 281 12.31 -26.73 24.54
CA THR A 281 13.44 -27.60 24.95
C THR A 281 13.17 -29.08 24.71
N ASP A 282 11.89 -29.48 24.70
CA ASP A 282 11.41 -30.83 24.40
C ASP A 282 11.03 -31.02 22.92
N SER A 283 11.25 -30.00 22.08
CA SER A 283 11.12 -30.14 20.63
C SER A 283 12.32 -30.85 20.01
N THR A 284 12.19 -31.19 18.73
CA THR A 284 13.28 -31.74 17.91
C THR A 284 14.49 -30.80 17.77
N MET A 285 14.32 -29.51 18.09
CA MET A 285 15.35 -28.47 18.03
C MET A 285 15.94 -28.12 19.42
N GLU A 286 15.51 -28.82 20.48
CA GLU A 286 16.10 -28.77 21.83
C GLU A 286 16.27 -27.36 22.44
N GLY A 287 15.37 -26.43 22.10
CA GLY A 287 15.36 -25.06 22.64
C GLY A 287 16.33 -24.10 21.96
N GLN A 288 16.94 -24.49 20.83
CA GLN A 288 17.78 -23.60 20.04
C GLN A 288 16.96 -22.49 19.39
N GLN A 289 17.58 -21.32 19.29
CA GLN A 289 17.07 -20.24 18.45
C GLN A 289 17.44 -20.54 16.99
N VAL A 290 16.48 -20.36 16.10
CA VAL A 290 16.66 -20.60 14.67
C VAL A 290 16.55 -19.29 13.89
N ASP A 291 17.40 -19.16 12.88
CA ASP A 291 17.43 -18.04 11.92
C ASP A 291 17.91 -18.60 10.58
N PHE A 292 16.98 -18.89 9.68
CA PHE A 292 17.28 -19.51 8.38
C PHE A 292 16.33 -19.01 7.29
N PHE A 293 16.65 -19.38 6.06
CA PHE A 293 15.86 -19.01 4.90
C PHE A 293 15.10 -20.22 4.35
N VAL A 294 13.89 -19.97 3.88
CA VAL A 294 13.10 -20.93 3.12
C VAL A 294 12.67 -20.30 1.80
N ASN A 295 12.57 -21.15 0.78
CA ASN A 295 11.83 -20.80 -0.42
C ASN A 295 10.48 -21.48 -0.34
N GLU A 296 9.43 -20.70 -0.57
CA GLU A 296 8.07 -21.24 -0.66
C GLU A 296 7.51 -21.02 -2.04
N THR A 297 6.73 -22.00 -2.51
CA THR A 297 5.95 -21.89 -3.74
C THR A 297 4.51 -22.25 -3.45
N TRP A 298 3.60 -21.31 -3.69
CA TRP A 298 2.18 -21.50 -3.49
C TRP A 298 1.44 -21.46 -4.81
N LEU A 299 0.40 -22.27 -4.94
CA LEU A 299 -0.60 -22.15 -6.00
C LEU A 299 -1.87 -21.59 -5.40
N VAL A 300 -2.27 -20.41 -5.84
CA VAL A 300 -3.40 -19.67 -5.25
C VAL A 300 -4.44 -19.26 -6.31
N SER A 301 -5.70 -19.13 -5.90
CA SER A 301 -6.73 -18.44 -6.69
C SER A 301 -7.26 -17.24 -5.94
N VAL A 302 -7.71 -16.22 -6.67
CA VAL A 302 -8.41 -15.06 -6.12
C VAL A 302 -9.87 -15.13 -6.55
N ASP A 303 -10.78 -14.99 -5.58
CA ASP A 303 -12.23 -14.92 -5.82
C ASP A 303 -12.81 -13.68 -5.12
N GLU A 304 -13.69 -12.95 -5.81
CA GLU A 304 -14.24 -11.68 -5.32
C GLU A 304 -15.05 -11.82 -4.02
N ASN A 305 -15.63 -13.01 -3.75
CA ASN A 305 -16.48 -13.24 -2.59
C ASN A 305 -15.74 -13.91 -1.43
N THR A 306 -14.78 -14.78 -1.75
CA THR A 306 -14.13 -15.65 -0.77
C THR A 306 -12.64 -15.34 -0.56
N GLY A 307 -12.09 -14.38 -1.29
CA GLY A 307 -10.71 -13.93 -1.15
C GLY A 307 -9.71 -14.88 -1.80
N VAL A 308 -8.49 -14.92 -1.24
CA VAL A 308 -7.43 -15.82 -1.72
C VAL A 308 -7.63 -17.22 -1.16
N LYS A 309 -7.49 -18.24 -2.01
CA LYS A 309 -7.45 -19.65 -1.63
C LYS A 309 -6.12 -20.26 -2.01
N ILE A 310 -5.43 -20.88 -1.06
CA ILE A 310 -4.26 -21.71 -1.31
C ILE A 310 -4.71 -23.12 -1.69
N HIS A 311 -4.22 -23.61 -2.82
CA HIS A 311 -4.44 -24.96 -3.34
C HIS A 311 -3.21 -25.85 -3.14
N GLU A 312 -2.02 -25.29 -3.32
CA GLU A 312 -0.76 -25.96 -3.01
C GLU A 312 0.14 -25.03 -2.19
N TYR A 313 0.81 -25.58 -1.18
CA TYR A 313 1.75 -24.90 -0.30
C TYR A 313 3.03 -25.75 -0.19
N GLU A 314 4.08 -25.33 -0.86
CA GLU A 314 5.36 -26.04 -0.86
C GLU A 314 6.44 -25.23 -0.15
N VAL A 315 7.16 -25.87 0.78
CA VAL A 315 8.29 -25.27 1.51
C VAL A 315 9.55 -26.07 1.25
N LEU A 316 10.56 -25.38 0.72
CA LEU A 316 11.88 -25.91 0.45
C LEU A 316 12.90 -25.20 1.34
N PRO A 317 13.50 -25.88 2.33
CA PRO A 317 14.51 -25.29 3.19
C PRO A 317 15.77 -25.01 2.38
N LEU A 318 16.39 -23.86 2.61
CA LEU A 318 17.70 -23.54 2.03
C LEU A 318 18.79 -24.08 2.95
N ALA A 319 19.64 -24.93 2.39
CA ALA A 319 20.73 -25.63 3.08
C ALA A 319 21.83 -24.68 3.58
#